data_AF-A0A4Q5T3Z2-F1
#
_entry.id   AF-A0A4Q5T3Z2-F1
#
_cell.length_a   1.000
_cell.length_b   1.000
_cell.length_c   1.000
_cell.angle_alpha   90.00
_cell.angle_beta   90.00
_cell.angle_gamma   90.00
#
_symmetry.space_group_name_H-M   'P 1'
#
loop_
_entity.id
_entity.type
_entity.pdbx_description
1 polymer ?
#
loop_
_entity_poly.entity_id
_entity_poly.type
_entity_poly.pdbx_seq_one_letter_code
_entity_poly.pdbx_strand_id
1 'polypeptide(L)' 'LALLDRSVGDGDDVVVEVRRRAERFTVTKPPFVTTST' A
#
# COMPACT_ATOMS: atom_id res chain seq x y z
N LEU A 1 -1.10 7.19 2.15
CA LEU A 1 -0.82 7.38 0.71
C LEU A 1 0.65 7.72 0.56
N ALA A 2 1.30 7.23 -0.48
CA ALA A 2 2.71 7.47 -0.77
C ALA A 2 2.93 7.57 -2.29
N LEU A 3 4.01 8.24 -2.71
CA LEU A 3 4.46 8.20 -4.09
C LEU A 3 5.39 6.99 -4.26
N LEU A 4 5.17 6.23 -5.32
CA LEU A 4 5.94 5.03 -5.65
C LEU A 4 6.63 5.23 -7.00
N ASP A 5 7.70 4.46 -7.22
CA ASP A 5 8.25 4.33 -8.55
C ASP A 5 7.20 3.72 -9.50
N ARG A 6 7.22 4.14 -10.77
CA ARG A 6 6.26 3.69 -11.79
C ARG A 6 6.26 2.19 -12.05
N SER A 7 7.34 1.50 -11.70
CA SER A 7 7.46 0.05 -11.85
C SER A 7 6.67 -0.73 -10.81
N VAL A 8 6.28 -0.09 -9.69
CA VAL A 8 5.51 -0.72 -8.61
C VAL A 8 4.02 -0.67 -8.93
N GLY A 9 3.40 -1.85 -8.97
CA GLY A 9 2.02 -2.07 -9.35
C GLY A 9 1.07 -2.30 -8.18
N ASP A 10 -0.21 -2.45 -8.52
CA ASP A 10 -1.24 -2.92 -7.59
C ASP A 10 -0.99 -4.39 -7.25
N GLY A 11 -1.11 -4.75 -5.97
CA GLY A 11 -0.81 -6.09 -5.47
C GLY A 11 0.66 -6.34 -5.10
N ASP A 12 1.58 -5.42 -5.40
CA ASP A 12 2.98 -5.55 -5.01
C ASP A 12 3.17 -5.36 -3.51
N ASP A 13 4.13 -6.08 -2.94
CA ASP A 13 4.56 -5.88 -1.55
C ASP A 13 5.69 -4.85 -1.48
N VAL A 14 5.52 -3.86 -0.61
CA VAL A 14 6.52 -2.85 -0.28
C VAL A 14 6.87 -2.88 1.19
N VAL A 15 8.09 -2.47 1.53
CA VAL A 15 8.53 -2.30 2.91
C VAL A 15 8.44 -0.83 3.29
N VAL A 16 7.76 -0.53 4.38
CA VAL A 16 7.67 0.81 4.96
C VAL A 16 8.27 0.77 6.36
N GLU A 17 9.16 1.72 6.65
CA GLU A 17 9.64 1.88 8.01
C GLU A 17 8.58 2.61 8.86
N VAL A 18 8.13 1.98 9.94
CA VAL A 18 7.21 2.53 10.93
C VAL A 18 7.90 2.50 12.28
N ARG A 19 8.22 3.67 12.83
CA ARG A 19 8.86 3.81 14.16
C ARG A 19 10.11 2.93 14.32
N ARG A 20 11.03 2.98 13.35
CA ARG A 20 12.26 2.16 13.29
C ARG A 20 12.03 0.66 13.14
N ARG A 21 10.84 0.23 12.70
CA ARG A 21 10.54 -1.15 12.36
C ARG A 21 10.16 -1.25 10.89
N ALA A 22 10.79 -2.17 10.16
CA ALA A 22 10.38 -2.51 8.80
C ALA A 22 9.07 -3.32 8.84
N GLU A 23 8.05 -2.81 8.16
CA GLU A 23 6.73 -3.44 8.04
C GLU A 23 6.39 -3.63 6.55
N ARG A 24 5.76 -4.76 6.22
CA ARG A 24 5.34 -5.06 4.85
C ARG A 24 3.90 -4.61 4.63
N PHE A 25 3.65 -4.01 3.48
CA PHE A 25 2.32 -3.60 3.05
C PHE A 25 2.13 -3.96 1.59
N THR A 26 0.90 -4.34 1.24
CA THR A 26 0.50 -4.56 -0.15
C THR A 26 -0.04 -3.26 -0.74
N VAL A 27 0.42 -2.92 -1.94
CA VAL A 27 -0.09 -1.78 -2.69
C VAL A 27 -1.52 -2.09 -3.13
N THR A 28 -2.45 -1.21 -2.77
CA THR A 28 -3.87 -1.36 -3.12
C THR A 28 -4.42 -0.06 -3.68
N LYS A 29 -5.28 -0.15 -4.70
CA LYS A 29 -6.00 0.99 -5.29
C LYS A 29 -7.40 1.18 -4.68
N PRO A 30 -7.92 2.43 -4.65
CA PRO A 30 -9.29 2.70 -4.23
C PRO A 30 -10.35 1.97 -5.08
N PRO A 31 -11.57 1.76 -4.54
CA PRO A 31 -12.02 2.18 -3.21
C PRO A 31 -11.53 1.26 -2.10
N PHE A 32 -11.11 1.86 -0.97
CA PHE A 32 -10.59 1.09 0.18
C PHE A 32 -11.68 0.51 1.08
N VAL A 33 -12.93 0.91 0.87
CA VAL A 33 -14.08 0.50 1.66
C VAL A 33 -15.23 0.19 0.69
N THR A 34 -15.91 -0.92 0.93
CA THR A 34 -17.17 -1.24 0.26
C THR A 34 -18.32 -0.84 1.17
N THR A 35 -19.21 0.04 0.70
CA THR A 35 -20.43 0.40 1.43
C THR A 35 -21.51 -0.65 1.19
N SER A 36 -22.16 -1.13 2.25
CA SER A 36 -23.42 -1.88 2.13
C SER A 36 -24.57 -0.90 2.31
N THR A 37 -25.50 -0.89 1.36
CA THR A 37 -26.82 -0.26 1.54
C THR A 37 -27.81 -1.30 2.05
#